data_AF-A0A5B7G4E5-F1
#
_entry.id   AF-A0A5B7G4E5-F1
#
_cell.length_a   1.000
_cell.length_b   1.000
_cell.length_c   1.000
_cell.angle_alpha   90.00
_cell.angle_beta   90.00
_cell.angle_gamma   90.00
#
_symmetry.space_group_name_H-M   'P 1'
#
loop_
_entity.id
_entity.type
_entity.pdbx_description
1 polymer ?
#
loop_
_entity_poly.entity_id
_entity_poly.type
_entity_poly.pdbx_seq_one_letter_code
_entity_poly.pdbx_strand_id
1 'polypeptide(L)' 'MRASKLFTVEEDFTEPNRTLHCQGLLEIIVHKEDIRRLLDNLDVRKAMVPDGVSGWVLKECENQLLDPIWEMIVS' A
#
# COMPACT_ATOMS: atom_id res chain seq x y z
N MET A 1 30.45 -34.30 10.85
CA MET A 1 30.23 -33.03 11.56
C MET A 1 28.74 -32.90 11.84
N ARG A 2 28.35 -32.75 13.10
CA ARG A 2 26.95 -32.64 13.53
C ARG A 2 26.57 -31.16 13.47
N ALA A 3 25.65 -30.78 12.59
CA ALA A 3 25.08 -29.43 12.60
C ALA A 3 24.23 -29.30 13.88
N SER A 4 24.78 -28.62 14.89
CA SER A 4 24.05 -28.30 16.11
C SER A 4 22.99 -27.27 15.77
N LYS A 5 21.72 -27.65 16.01
CA LYS A 5 20.51 -26.85 15.87
C LYS A 5 20.73 -25.40 16.31
N LEU A 6 20.82 -24.49 15.34
CA LEU A 6 20.70 -23.04 15.52
C LEU A 6 19.26 -22.65 15.17
N PHE A 7 18.29 -23.21 15.89
CA PHE A 7 16.90 -22.75 15.79
C PHE A 7 16.70 -21.77 16.94
N THR A 8 16.70 -20.48 16.61
CA THR A 8 16.22 -19.43 17.52
C THR A 8 14.74 -19.70 17.79
N VAL A 9 14.34 -19.63 19.06
CA VAL A 9 12.92 -19.68 19.44
C VAL A 9 12.22 -18.52 18.73
N GLU A 10 11.29 -18.81 17.82
CA GLU A 10 10.42 -17.78 17.28
C GLU A 10 9.53 -17.27 18.41
N GLU A 11 9.58 -15.96 18.67
CA GLU A 11 8.61 -15.33 19.56
C GLU A 11 7.24 -15.41 18.91
N ASP A 12 6.24 -15.85 19.68
CA ASP A 12 4.85 -15.85 19.24
C ASP A 12 4.46 -14.44 18.81
N PHE A 13 3.92 -14.31 17.59
CA PHE A 13 3.38 -13.04 17.11
C PHE A 13 2.18 -12.67 17.98
N THR A 14 2.40 -11.86 19.00
CA THR A 14 1.31 -11.25 19.75
C THR A 14 0.63 -10.25 18.82
N GLU A 15 -0.60 -10.54 18.41
CA GLU A 15 -1.45 -9.57 17.71
C GLU A 15 -1.35 -8.23 18.47
N PRO A 16 -0.88 -7.13 17.84
CA PRO A 16 -0.85 -5.86 18.51
C PRO A 16 -2.29 -5.52 18.91
N ASN A 17 -2.44 -5.11 20.17
CA ASN A 17 -3.70 -4.77 20.80
C ASN A 17 -4.63 -4.04 19.81
N ARG A 18 -5.80 -4.62 19.53
CA ARG A 18 -6.78 -4.12 18.55
C ARG A 18 -7.30 -2.71 18.86
N THR A 19 -6.88 -2.12 19.98
CA THR A 19 -7.01 -0.70 20.29
C THR A 19 -5.81 0.13 19.79
N LEU A 20 -5.22 -0.20 18.64
CA LEU A 20 -4.37 0.74 17.93
C LEU A 20 -5.26 1.94 17.60
N HIS A 21 -5.13 2.96 18.44
CA HIS A 21 -5.83 4.21 18.36
C HIS A 21 -5.71 4.71 16.91
N CYS A 22 -6.84 4.83 16.20
CA CYS A 22 -6.87 5.35 14.82
C CYS A 22 -6.30 6.77 14.70
N GLN A 23 -5.88 7.41 15.81
CA GLN A 23 -5.27 8.73 15.86
C GLN A 23 -4.08 8.88 14.89
N GLY A 24 -3.18 7.89 14.82
CA GLY A 24 -1.97 8.04 13.98
C GLY A 24 -2.23 8.01 12.47
N LEU A 25 -3.27 7.30 12.02
CA LEU A 25 -3.63 7.22 10.60
C LEU A 25 -4.60 8.33 10.18
N LEU A 26 -5.47 8.79 11.08
CA LEU A 26 -6.38 9.93 10.84
C LEU A 26 -5.63 11.27 10.73
N GLU A 27 -4.42 11.36 11.27
CA GLU A 27 -3.55 12.54 11.14
C GLU A 27 -2.81 12.59 9.78
N ILE A 28 -2.82 11.51 8.99
CA ILE A 28 -2.18 11.49 7.67
C ILE A 28 -3.08 12.24 6.69
N ILE A 29 -2.79 13.54 6.54
CA ILE A 29 -3.38 14.37 5.50
C ILE A 29 -2.72 13.97 4.18
N VAL A 30 -3.49 13.33 3.30
CA VAL A 30 -3.11 13.17 1.90
C VAL A 30 -3.64 14.39 1.14
N HIS A 31 -3.04 14.80 0.02
CA HIS A 31 -3.67 15.74 -0.90
C HIS A 31 -3.93 15.07 -2.25
N LYS A 32 -4.99 15.48 -2.96
CA LYS A 32 -5.25 14.99 -4.33
C LYS A 32 -4.05 15.18 -5.25
N GLU A 33 -3.30 16.26 -5.10
CA GLU A 33 -2.10 16.51 -5.91
C GLU A 33 -1.00 15.48 -5.67
N ASP A 34 -0.88 14.94 -4.44
CA ASP A 34 0.06 13.85 -4.17
C ASP A 34 -0.36 12.57 -4.89
N ILE A 35 -1.66 12.26 -4.92
CA ILE A 35 -2.21 11.11 -5.65
C ILE A 35 -1.95 11.27 -7.15
N ARG A 36 -2.25 12.44 -7.72
CA ARG A 36 -1.95 12.77 -9.12
C ARG A 36 -0.48 12.57 -9.44
N ARG A 37 0.42 13.13 -8.62
CA ARG A 37 1.87 12.99 -8.80
C ARG A 37 2.30 11.52 -8.77
N LEU A 38 1.72 10.70 -7.89
CA LEU A 38 2.04 9.27 -7.83
C LEU A 38 1.55 8.50 -9.05
N LEU A 39 0.35 8.82 -9.56
CA LEU A 39 -0.20 8.22 -10.78
C LEU A 39 0.63 8.58 -12.02
N ASP A 40 1.08 9.83 -12.14
CA ASP A 40 1.94 10.26 -13.26
C ASP A 40 3.32 9.59 -13.23
N ASN A 41 3.88 9.37 -12.03
CA ASN A 41 5.18 8.73 -11.83
C ASN A 41 5.14 7.18 -11.80
N LEU A 42 4.02 6.57 -12.18
CA LEU A 42 3.88 5.13 -12.16
C LEU A 42 4.81 4.47 -13.18
N ASP A 43 5.55 3.43 -12.77
CA ASP A 43 6.37 2.66 -13.70
C ASP A 43 5.51 1.74 -14.56
N VAL A 44 5.16 2.25 -15.73
CA VAL A 44 4.33 1.56 -16.73
C VAL A 44 5.00 0.32 -17.34
N ARG A 45 6.29 0.10 -17.10
CA ARG A 45 7.02 -1.08 -17.58
C ARG A 45 6.91 -2.28 -16.65
N LYS A 46 6.36 -2.09 -15.46
CA LYS A 46 6.16 -3.17 -14.50
C LYS A 46 5.17 -4.21 -15.06
N ALA A 47 5.45 -5.47 -14.79
CA ALA A 47 4.57 -6.56 -15.19
C ALA A 47 3.17 -6.37 -14.60
N MET A 48 2.15 -6.68 -15.40
CA MET A 48 0.75 -6.67 -15.00
C MET A 48 0.53 -7.66 -13.86
N VAL A 49 -0.25 -7.25 -12.87
CA VAL A 49 -0.59 -8.04 -11.68
C VAL A 49 -1.82 -8.91 -12.02
N PRO A 50 -2.18 -9.95 -11.22
CA PRO A 50 -3.31 -10.85 -11.56
C PRO A 50 -4.69 -10.19 -11.69
N ASP A 51 -4.84 -8.93 -11.29
CA ASP A 51 -6.04 -8.13 -11.53
C ASP A 51 -6.23 -7.75 -13.01
N GLY A 52 -5.22 -7.98 -13.86
CA GLY A 52 -5.28 -7.66 -15.28
C GLY A 52 -5.17 -6.17 -15.58
N VAL A 53 -4.80 -5.34 -14.60
CA VAL A 53 -4.66 -3.89 -14.76
C VAL A 53 -3.18 -3.55 -14.87
N SER A 54 -2.77 -2.99 -16.02
CA SER A 54 -1.39 -2.55 -16.23
C SER A 54 -1.18 -1.14 -15.70
N GLY A 55 0.07 -0.78 -15.41
CA GLY A 55 0.42 0.58 -15.01
C GLY A 55 0.05 1.63 -16.08
N TRP A 56 0.11 1.26 -17.35
CA TRP A 56 -0.36 2.12 -18.44
C TRP A 56 -1.84 2.47 -18.32
N VAL A 57 -2.69 1.49 -18.00
CA VAL A 57 -4.14 1.72 -17.84
C VAL A 57 -4.41 2.65 -16.66
N LEU A 58 -3.72 2.44 -15.53
CA LEU A 58 -3.86 3.31 -14.36
C LEU A 58 -3.48 4.76 -14.67
N LYS A 59 -2.42 4.97 -15.48
CA LYS A 59 -1.99 6.30 -15.90
C LYS A 59 -3.01 6.97 -16.84
N GLU A 60 -3.58 6.24 -17.80
CA GLU A 60 -4.60 6.77 -18.70
C GLU A 60 -5.90 7.13 -17.95
N CYS A 61 -6.24 6.34 -16.94
CA CYS A 61 -7.42 6.56 -16.10
C CYS A 61 -7.20 7.55 -14.95
N GLU A 62 -6.08 8.29 -14.89
CA GLU A 62 -5.72 9.16 -13.75
C GLU A 62 -6.89 10.06 -13.32
N ASN A 63 -7.49 10.78 -14.26
CA ASN A 63 -8.59 11.71 -13.96
C ASN A 63 -9.83 11.02 -13.38
N GLN A 64 -10.08 9.76 -13.74
CA GLN A 64 -11.20 8.98 -13.24
C GLN A 64 -10.88 8.33 -11.88
N LEU A 65 -9.60 8.06 -11.60
CA LEU A 65 -9.13 7.40 -10.38
C LEU A 65 -8.87 8.39 -9.24
N LEU A 66 -8.60 9.65 -9.55
CA LEU A 66 -8.23 10.67 -8.56
C LEU A 66 -9.26 10.81 -7.43
N ASP A 67 -10.54 10.98 -7.79
CA ASP A 67 -11.61 11.19 -6.82
C ASP A 67 -11.92 9.91 -6.01
N PRO A 68 -12.09 8.73 -6.63
CA PRO A 68 -12.33 7.48 -5.88
C PRO A 68 -11.20 7.12 -4.89
N ILE A 69 -9.93 7.30 -5.28
CA ILE A 69 -8.79 7.02 -4.40
C ILE A 69 -8.78 8.01 -3.23
N TRP A 70 -9.03 9.28 -3.51
CA TRP A 70 -9.11 10.31 -2.48
C TRP A 70 -10.22 10.00 -1.48
N GLU A 71 -11.43 9.70 -1.96
CA GLU A 71 -12.58 9.35 -1.13
C GLU A 71 -12.32 8.12 -0.25
N MET A 72 -11.65 7.10 -0.79
CA MET A 72 -11.27 5.90 -0.03
C MET A 72 -10.29 6.20 1.11
N ILE A 73 -9.45 7.23 0.97
CA ILE A 73 -8.46 7.62 1.99
C ILE A 73 -9.08 8.49 3.08
N VAL A 74 -10.04 9.36 2.73
CA VAL A 74 -10.68 10.30 3.68
C VAL A 74 -11.94 9.76 4.35
N SER A 75 -12.50 8.65 3.85
CA SER A 75 -13.68 7.98 4.42
C SER A 75 -13.32 7.09 5.61
#